data_AF-A0A0G1IV37-F1
#
_entry.id   AF-A0A0G1IV37-F1
#
_cell.length_a   1.000
_cell.length_b   1.000
_cell.length_c   1.000
_cell.angle_alpha   90.00
_cell.angle_beta   90.00
_cell.angle_gamma   90.00
#
_symmetry.space_group_name_H-M   'P 1'
#
loop_
_entity.id
_entity.type
_entity.pdbx_description
1 polymer ?
#
loop_
_entity_poly.entity_id
_entity_poly.type
_entity_poly.pdbx_seq_one_letter_code
_entity_poly.pdbx_strand_id
1 'polypeptide(L)'
;MSGHSKWAQIKYKKGATDAKKGKIFSKLSRAITIVAQNPPAGGGPDPKTNSKLATAIEEARKNNMPNDNIGRAVKRATEKDSAELKEVVYEAYGPGGSALVITAVTDNSNRTTNEIKHLLSEHGAKLGEQGSAAWAFNKESKEFVAKYPVSLSPEDSKKFEELLSALSDHDDVQEVYSNAEMK
;
A
#
# COMPACT_ATOMS: atom_id res chain seq x y z
N MET A 1 14.27 -24.73 3.42
CA MET A 1 13.03 -24.19 4.01
C MET A 1 12.76 -22.87 3.32
N SER A 2 11.99 -22.94 2.24
CA SER A 2 11.80 -21.85 1.29
C SER A 2 10.64 -20.99 1.77
N GLY A 3 10.97 -19.95 2.56
CA GLY A 3 10.03 -18.92 2.95
C GLY A 3 9.56 -18.19 1.70
N HIS A 4 8.30 -18.43 1.33
CA HIS A 4 7.61 -17.76 0.25
C HIS A 4 7.47 -16.26 0.58
N SER A 5 8.40 -15.42 0.12
CA SER A 5 8.08 -14.01 -0.02
C SER A 5 7.11 -13.90 -1.21
N LYS A 6 5.86 -13.55 -0.91
CA LYS A 6 4.75 -13.43 -1.88
C LYS A 6 4.93 -12.19 -2.77
N TRP A 7 6.17 -11.84 -3.13
CA TRP A 7 6.53 -10.82 -4.13
C TRP A 7 6.24 -11.26 -5.57
N ALA A 8 5.57 -12.41 -5.77
CA ALA A 8 5.47 -13.08 -7.07
C ALA A 8 4.05 -13.30 -7.62
N GLN A 9 2.95 -12.85 -6.98
CA GLN A 9 1.59 -13.22 -7.45
C GLN A 9 0.55 -12.12 -7.66
N ILE A 10 0.95 -10.84 -7.78
CA ILE A 10 0.17 -9.88 -8.58
C ILE A 10 1.00 -9.47 -9.78
N LYS A 11 1.22 -10.44 -10.67
CA LYS A 11 1.80 -10.25 -12.00
C LYS A 11 0.68 -9.90 -12.97
N TYR A 12 -0.09 -8.84 -12.70
CA TYR A 12 -1.15 -8.40 -13.61
C TYR A 12 -0.61 -7.42 -14.65
N LYS A 13 -0.31 -8.02 -15.82
CA LYS A 13 -0.05 -7.41 -17.13
C LYS A 13 1.16 -6.46 -17.22
N LYS A 14 2.27 -7.12 -17.58
CA LYS A 14 3.39 -6.61 -18.38
C LYS A 14 2.88 -5.64 -19.45
N GLY A 15 3.17 -4.35 -19.27
CA GLY A 15 2.70 -3.24 -20.10
C GLY A 15 2.24 -2.08 -19.24
N ALA A 16 3.17 -1.41 -18.55
CA ALA A 16 2.85 -0.15 -17.89
C ALA A 16 2.70 0.92 -18.99
N THR A 17 1.44 1.23 -19.36
CA THR A 17 1.13 2.50 -20.01
C THR A 17 1.64 3.64 -19.11
N ASP A 18 1.98 4.79 -19.68
CA ASP A 18 2.57 5.90 -18.90
C ASP A 18 1.70 6.32 -17.70
N ALA A 19 0.38 6.14 -17.79
CA ALA A 19 -0.56 6.32 -16.68
C ALA A 19 -0.24 5.43 -15.46
N LYS A 20 0.12 4.15 -15.68
CA LYS A 20 0.49 3.23 -14.59
C LYS A 20 1.81 3.65 -13.93
N LYS A 21 2.77 4.16 -14.70
CA LYS A 21 4.03 4.72 -14.14
C LYS A 21 3.76 5.97 -13.32
N GLY A 22 2.87 6.84 -13.78
CA GLY A 22 2.44 8.03 -13.03
C GLY A 22 1.90 7.66 -11.65
N LYS A 23 1.03 6.64 -11.56
CA LYS A 23 0.51 6.16 -10.27
C LYS A 23 1.60 5.61 -9.35
N ILE A 24 2.50 4.79 -9.87
CA ILE A 24 3.65 4.26 -9.11
C ILE A 24 4.49 5.41 -8.56
N PHE A 25 4.75 6.44 -9.38
CA PHE A 25 5.51 7.61 -8.95
C PHE A 25 4.77 8.42 -7.89
N SER A 26 3.46 8.58 -7.99
CA SER A 26 2.65 9.22 -6.95
C SER A 26 2.74 8.48 -5.60
N LYS A 27 2.66 7.14 -5.61
CA LYS A 27 2.80 6.33 -4.39
C LYS A 27 4.19 6.45 -3.77
N LEU A 28 5.24 6.29 -4.58
CA LEU A 28 6.63 6.47 -4.13
C LEU A 28 6.88 7.88 -3.59
N SER A 29 6.30 8.91 -4.22
CA SER A 29 6.39 10.28 -3.72
C SER A 29 5.73 10.43 -2.36
N ARG A 30 4.53 9.86 -2.14
CA ARG A 30 3.87 9.86 -0.83
C ARG A 30 4.70 9.13 0.23
N ALA A 31 5.25 7.96 -0.11
CA ALA A 31 6.10 7.17 0.77
C ALA A 31 7.38 7.93 1.19
N ILE A 32 8.01 8.63 0.25
CA ILE A 32 9.17 9.51 0.55
C ILE A 32 8.74 10.67 1.45
N THR A 33 7.66 11.37 1.11
CA THR A 33 7.20 12.55 1.86
C THR A 33 6.84 12.18 3.30
N ILE A 34 6.07 11.11 3.53
CA ILE A 34 5.67 10.74 4.90
C ILE A 34 6.86 10.31 5.77
N VAL A 35 7.85 9.62 5.19
CA VAL A 35 9.06 9.22 5.93
C VAL A 35 9.96 10.42 6.24
N ALA A 36 9.97 11.43 5.37
CA ALA A 36 10.68 12.68 5.60
C ALA A 36 9.95 13.60 6.59
N GLN A 37 8.60 13.58 6.64
CA GLN A 37 7.78 14.28 7.65
C GLN A 37 7.86 13.60 9.02
N ASN A 38 7.96 12.27 9.07
CA ASN A 38 7.98 11.46 10.28
C ASN A 38 9.30 10.67 10.44
N PRO A 39 10.44 11.37 10.60
CA PRO A 39 11.73 10.73 10.70
C PRO A 39 11.91 10.00 12.04
N PRO A 40 12.48 8.78 12.05
CA PRO A 40 12.82 8.11 13.30
C PRO A 40 13.92 8.88 14.05
N ALA A 41 13.73 9.09 15.36
CA ALA A 41 14.74 9.64 16.28
C ALA A 41 15.32 11.03 15.91
N GLY A 42 14.49 11.95 15.40
CA GLY A 42 14.90 13.34 15.16
C GLY A 42 15.83 13.55 13.95
N GLY A 43 16.01 12.54 13.11
CA GLY A 43 16.67 12.71 11.80
C GLY A 43 15.92 13.76 10.97
N GLY A 44 16.61 14.59 10.20
CA GLY A 44 15.95 15.56 9.33
C GLY A 44 15.43 14.93 8.03
N PRO A 45 15.08 15.75 7.02
CA PRO A 45 14.83 15.32 5.63
C PRO A 45 16.11 14.84 4.91
N ASP A 46 17.16 14.44 5.64
CA ASP A 46 18.45 14.03 5.07
C ASP A 46 18.53 12.49 5.03
N PRO A 47 18.62 11.88 3.84
CA PRO A 47 18.75 10.42 3.69
C PRO A 47 19.99 9.84 4.38
N LYS A 48 21.04 10.64 4.63
CA LYS A 48 22.24 10.16 5.34
C LYS A 48 21.99 9.90 6.82
N THR A 49 21.05 10.61 7.42
CA THR A 49 20.70 10.49 8.85
C THR A 49 19.37 9.77 9.07
N ASN A 50 18.58 9.58 8.00
CA ASN A 50 17.32 8.86 8.01
C ASN A 50 17.40 7.62 7.09
N SER A 51 17.72 6.46 7.67
CA SER A 51 17.84 5.20 6.92
C SER A 51 16.55 4.78 6.22
N LYS A 52 15.38 5.08 6.80
CA LYS A 52 14.08 4.81 6.17
C LYS A 52 13.89 5.66 4.91
N LEU A 53 14.34 6.92 4.95
CA LEU A 53 14.29 7.81 3.79
C LEU A 53 15.24 7.33 2.69
N ALA A 54 16.43 6.85 3.06
CA ALA A 54 17.36 6.25 2.12
C ALA A 54 16.75 5.04 1.39
N THR A 55 16.09 4.14 2.13
CA THR A 55 15.40 2.97 1.54
C THR A 55 14.28 3.39 0.59
N ALA A 56 13.43 4.36 0.98
CA ALA A 56 12.35 4.85 0.13
C ALA A 56 12.88 5.51 -1.17
N ILE A 57 14.00 6.23 -1.09
CA ILE A 57 14.67 6.83 -2.26
C ILE A 57 15.26 5.75 -3.17
N GLU A 58 15.88 4.72 -2.59
CA GLU A 58 16.43 3.61 -3.35
C GLU A 58 15.33 2.86 -4.11
N GLU A 59 14.20 2.61 -3.47
CA GLU A 59 13.03 1.99 -4.09
C GLU A 59 12.46 2.84 -5.24
N ALA A 60 12.40 4.16 -5.06
CA ALA A 60 11.98 5.07 -6.12
C ALA A 60 12.93 5.03 -7.33
N ARG A 61 14.25 4.97 -7.09
CA ARG A 61 15.25 4.81 -8.15
C ARG A 61 15.15 3.47 -8.85
N LYS A 62 14.89 2.36 -8.12
CA LYS A 62 14.65 1.02 -8.70
C LYS A 62 13.46 1.02 -9.65
N ASN A 63 12.46 1.85 -9.40
CA ASN A 63 11.30 2.05 -10.27
C ASN A 63 11.52 3.08 -11.39
N ASN A 64 12.76 3.57 -11.58
CA ASN A 64 13.12 4.58 -12.57
C ASN A 64 12.41 5.94 -12.38
N MET A 65 12.08 6.30 -11.14
CA MET A 65 11.59 7.66 -10.84
C MET A 65 12.70 8.69 -11.13
N PRO A 66 12.42 9.78 -11.87
CA PRO A 66 13.38 10.86 -12.07
C PRO A 66 13.85 11.48 -10.76
N ASN A 67 15.16 11.80 -10.65
CA ASN A 67 15.74 12.39 -9.45
C ASN A 67 15.09 13.73 -9.03
N ASP A 68 14.59 14.52 -10.00
CA ASP A 68 13.83 15.75 -9.71
C ASP A 68 12.53 15.44 -8.93
N ASN A 69 11.79 14.40 -9.33
CA ASN A 69 10.58 13.97 -8.61
C ASN A 69 10.90 13.51 -7.18
N ILE A 70 12.01 12.79 -7.00
CA ILE A 70 12.49 12.37 -5.67
C ILE A 70 12.82 13.61 -4.84
N GLY A 71 13.59 14.56 -5.39
CA GLY A 71 13.96 15.79 -4.70
C GLY A 71 12.75 16.63 -4.28
N ARG A 72 11.75 16.74 -5.16
CA ARG A 72 10.47 17.41 -4.85
C ARG A 72 9.72 16.71 -3.72
N ALA A 73 9.67 15.38 -3.70
CA ALA A 73 9.00 14.61 -2.66
C ALA A 73 9.66 14.81 -1.28
N VAL A 74 11.00 14.86 -1.22
CA VAL A 74 11.75 15.16 0.01
C VAL A 74 11.52 16.60 0.45
N LYS A 75 11.60 17.56 -0.48
CA LYS A 75 11.43 18.98 -0.17
C LYS A 75 10.01 19.28 0.35
N ARG A 76 8.98 18.66 -0.23
CA ARG A 76 7.60 18.83 0.23
C ARG A 76 7.46 18.56 1.74
N ALA A 77 8.22 17.61 2.29
CA ALA A 77 8.16 17.29 3.71
C ALA A 77 8.64 18.42 4.65
N THR A 78 9.37 19.42 4.13
CA THR A 78 9.92 20.53 4.93
C THR A 78 9.23 21.86 4.66
N GLU A 79 8.27 21.90 3.73
CA GLU A 79 7.48 23.08 3.43
C GLU A 79 6.42 23.29 4.52
N LYS A 80 6.35 24.52 5.07
CA LYS A 80 5.48 24.84 6.22
C LYS A 80 3.99 24.63 5.95
N ASP A 81 3.56 24.73 4.69
CA ASP A 81 2.17 24.56 4.27
C ASP A 81 1.90 23.18 3.66
N SER A 82 2.85 22.24 3.76
CA SER A 82 2.61 20.88 3.29
C SER A 82 1.55 20.20 4.14
N ALA A 83 0.59 19.56 3.48
CA ALA A 83 -0.37 18.70 4.16
C ALA A 83 0.35 17.63 4.99
N GLU A 84 -0.11 17.42 6.21
CA GLU A 84 0.39 16.39 7.11
C GLU A 84 -0.10 15.02 6.61
N LEU A 85 0.84 14.16 6.21
CA LEU A 85 0.51 12.80 5.80
C LEU A 85 0.52 11.86 7.00
N LYS A 86 -0.46 10.96 7.03
CA LYS A 86 -0.58 9.90 8.04
C LYS A 86 -0.73 8.54 7.39
N GLU A 87 -0.16 7.53 8.05
CA GLU A 87 -0.38 6.13 7.73
C GLU A 87 -1.70 5.67 8.34
N VAL A 88 -2.54 5.02 7.54
CA VAL A 88 -3.78 4.39 7.99
C VAL A 88 -3.77 2.94 7.54
N VAL A 89 -4.24 2.05 8.41
CA VAL A 89 -4.38 0.63 8.11
C VAL A 89 -5.85 0.27 8.21
N TYR A 90 -6.38 -0.32 7.16
CA TYR A 90 -7.73 -0.85 7.12
C TYR A 90 -7.68 -2.36 7.12
N GLU A 91 -8.60 -2.96 7.86
CA GLU A 91 -8.82 -4.41 7.90
C GLU A 91 -10.15 -4.68 7.22
N ALA A 92 -10.23 -5.71 6.39
CA ALA A 92 -11.42 -6.00 5.62
C ALA A 92 -11.56 -7.50 5.32
N TYR A 93 -12.75 -7.88 4.90
CA TYR A 93 -13.06 -9.22 4.40
C TYR A 93 -13.60 -9.13 2.98
N GLY A 94 -12.97 -9.86 2.08
CA GLY A 94 -13.30 -9.92 0.66
C GLY A 94 -14.13 -11.15 0.28
N PRO A 95 -14.36 -11.36 -1.03
CA PRO A 95 -14.97 -12.57 -1.58
C PRO A 95 -14.40 -13.87 -0.99
N GLY A 96 -15.27 -14.86 -0.81
CA GLY A 96 -14.89 -16.14 -0.17
C GLY A 96 -14.42 -16.02 1.29
N GLY A 97 -14.63 -14.88 1.95
CA GLY A 97 -14.20 -14.65 3.34
C GLY A 97 -12.70 -14.41 3.49
N SER A 98 -11.98 -14.08 2.42
CA SER A 98 -10.56 -13.77 2.48
C SER A 98 -10.29 -12.54 3.35
N ALA A 99 -9.32 -12.63 4.26
CA ALA A 99 -8.87 -11.52 5.07
C ALA A 99 -7.97 -10.58 4.26
N LEU A 100 -8.16 -9.27 4.45
CA LEU A 100 -7.44 -8.20 3.78
C LEU A 100 -6.85 -7.23 4.81
N VAL A 101 -5.62 -6.79 4.56
CA VAL A 101 -5.01 -5.62 5.21
C VAL A 101 -4.63 -4.63 4.12
N ILE A 102 -5.16 -3.41 4.21
CA ILE A 102 -4.92 -2.33 3.24
C ILE A 102 -4.17 -1.23 3.97
N THR A 103 -2.96 -0.90 3.50
CA THR A 103 -2.20 0.23 4.04
C THR A 103 -2.37 1.44 3.13
N ALA A 104 -2.55 2.60 3.72
CA ALA A 104 -2.74 3.85 3.00
C ALA A 104 -1.92 4.99 3.62
N VAL A 105 -1.55 5.95 2.79
CA VAL A 105 -0.93 7.21 3.17
C VAL A 105 -1.82 8.34 2.64
N THR A 106 -2.36 9.14 3.55
CA THR A 106 -3.36 10.16 3.24
C THR A 106 -3.18 11.40 4.11
N ASP A 107 -3.60 12.55 3.60
CA ASP A 107 -3.79 13.78 4.38
C ASP A 107 -5.19 13.85 5.04
N ASN A 108 -6.12 13.00 4.60
CA ASN A 108 -7.50 12.99 5.08
C ASN A 108 -8.05 11.56 5.26
N SER A 109 -7.90 11.04 6.47
CA SER A 109 -8.39 9.70 6.84
C SER A 109 -9.89 9.52 6.64
N ASN A 110 -10.70 10.56 6.86
CA ASN A 110 -12.16 10.43 6.76
C ASN A 110 -12.59 10.25 5.31
N ARG A 111 -11.97 11.00 4.40
CA ARG A 111 -12.16 10.84 2.95
C ARG A 111 -11.74 9.44 2.51
N THR A 112 -10.50 9.05 2.81
CA THR A 112 -9.95 7.76 2.39
C THR A 112 -10.76 6.60 2.98
N THR A 113 -11.19 6.68 4.24
CA THR A 113 -12.02 5.63 4.86
C THR A 113 -13.33 5.44 4.09
N ASN A 114 -13.98 6.53 3.69
CA ASN A 114 -15.25 6.45 2.96
C ASN A 114 -15.06 5.92 1.54
N GLU A 115 -14.00 6.35 0.84
CA GLU A 115 -13.63 5.84 -0.48
C GLU A 115 -13.32 4.34 -0.44
N ILE A 116 -12.54 3.88 0.55
CA ILE A 116 -12.23 2.46 0.75
C ILE A 116 -13.50 1.65 1.08
N LYS A 117 -14.37 2.15 1.97
CA LYS A 117 -15.66 1.49 2.27
C LYS A 117 -16.50 1.30 1.01
N HIS A 118 -16.58 2.35 0.18
CA HIS A 118 -17.33 2.30 -1.06
C HIS A 118 -16.74 1.27 -2.02
N LEU A 119 -15.43 1.33 -2.30
CA LEU A 119 -14.74 0.36 -3.15
C LEU A 119 -14.91 -1.08 -2.68
N LEU A 120 -14.79 -1.33 -1.38
CA LEU A 120 -15.03 -2.66 -0.80
C LEU A 120 -16.46 -3.11 -1.07
N SER A 121 -17.45 -2.25 -0.82
CA SER A 121 -18.87 -2.58 -1.00
C SER A 121 -19.24 -2.91 -2.45
N GLU A 122 -18.67 -2.21 -3.43
CA GLU A 122 -18.91 -2.46 -4.86
C GLU A 122 -18.43 -3.84 -5.31
N HIS A 123 -17.43 -4.40 -4.63
CA HIS A 123 -16.82 -5.68 -4.97
C HIS A 123 -17.20 -6.81 -3.97
N GLY A 124 -18.30 -6.63 -3.22
CA GLY A 124 -18.79 -7.65 -2.28
C GLY A 124 -17.89 -7.87 -1.06
N ALA A 125 -17.00 -6.93 -0.77
CA ALA A 125 -16.16 -6.92 0.42
C ALA A 125 -16.72 -5.97 1.49
N LYS A 126 -16.23 -6.11 2.72
CA LYS A 126 -16.65 -5.26 3.86
C LYS A 126 -15.45 -4.82 4.67
N LEU A 127 -15.45 -3.54 5.05
CA LEU A 127 -14.51 -3.03 6.04
C LEU A 127 -14.83 -3.67 7.40
N GLY A 128 -13.80 -4.21 8.03
CA GLY A 128 -13.83 -4.73 9.38
C GLY A 128 -13.38 -3.70 10.42
N GLU A 129 -13.59 -4.03 11.68
CA GLU A 129 -13.03 -3.26 12.79
C GLU A 129 -11.54 -3.54 12.94
N GLN A 130 -10.84 -2.66 13.65
CA GLN A 130 -9.43 -2.87 13.97
C GLN A 130 -9.23 -4.19 14.75
N GLY A 131 -8.30 -5.03 14.30
CA GLY A 131 -8.03 -6.36 14.85
C GLY A 131 -8.89 -7.49 14.26
N SER A 132 -9.88 -7.19 13.40
CA SER A 132 -10.76 -8.21 12.82
C SER A 132 -10.07 -9.15 11.84
N ALA A 133 -9.13 -8.67 11.04
CA ALA A 133 -8.39 -9.44 10.04
C ALA A 133 -6.93 -9.71 10.46
N ALA A 134 -6.41 -8.99 11.46
CA ALA A 134 -5.02 -9.09 11.92
C ALA A 134 -4.60 -10.51 12.32
N TRP A 135 -5.53 -11.32 12.82
CA TRP A 135 -5.25 -12.73 13.17
C TRP A 135 -4.78 -13.56 11.96
N ALA A 136 -5.13 -13.17 10.74
CA ALA A 136 -4.75 -13.85 9.50
C ALA A 136 -3.36 -13.46 9.01
N PHE A 137 -2.62 -12.59 9.71
CA PHE A 137 -1.30 -12.13 9.29
C PHE A 137 -0.27 -12.16 10.43
N ASN A 138 0.99 -12.33 10.07
CA ASN A 138 2.12 -11.95 10.91
C ASN A 138 2.64 -10.60 10.41
N LYS A 139 2.80 -9.64 11.33
CA LYS A 139 3.40 -8.35 11.00
C LYS A 139 4.92 -8.48 11.08
N GLU A 140 5.58 -8.52 9.93
CA GLU A 140 7.04 -8.56 9.82
C GLU A 140 7.52 -7.17 9.41
N SER A 141 7.99 -6.38 10.37
CA SER A 141 8.37 -4.97 10.16
C SER A 141 7.24 -4.12 9.57
N LYS A 142 7.26 -3.88 8.25
CA LYS A 142 6.28 -3.09 7.48
C LYS A 142 5.36 -3.96 6.61
N GLU A 143 5.60 -5.26 6.55
CA GLU A 143 4.87 -6.20 5.71
C GLU A 143 3.94 -7.08 6.53
N PHE A 144 2.87 -7.54 5.90
CA PHE A 144 1.95 -8.51 6.47
C PHE A 144 2.08 -9.83 5.72
N VAL A 145 2.56 -10.85 6.42
CA VAL A 145 2.71 -12.21 5.90
C VAL A 145 1.45 -13.01 6.22
N ALA A 146 0.75 -13.47 5.19
CA ALA A 146 -0.48 -14.22 5.36
C ALA A 146 -0.26 -15.54 6.12
N LYS A 147 -1.17 -15.82 7.04
CA LYS A 147 -1.38 -17.10 7.70
C LYS A 147 -2.69 -17.69 7.21
N TYR A 148 -2.77 -19.02 7.21
CA TYR A 148 -4.01 -19.74 6.89
C TYR A 148 -4.59 -19.34 5.53
N PRO A 149 -3.95 -19.77 4.43
CA PRO A 149 -4.43 -19.40 3.10
C PRO A 149 -5.86 -19.89 2.85
N VAL A 150 -6.66 -19.06 2.20
CA VAL A 150 -8.04 -19.35 1.82
C VAL A 150 -8.11 -19.57 0.31
N SER A 151 -8.39 -20.80 -0.12
CA SER A 151 -8.64 -21.10 -1.53
C SER A 151 -9.99 -20.50 -1.97
N LEU A 152 -9.96 -19.64 -2.98
CA LEU A 152 -11.17 -19.05 -3.55
C LEU A 152 -11.79 -19.94 -4.64
N SER A 153 -13.12 -19.85 -4.78
CA SER A 153 -13.82 -20.41 -5.94
C SER A 153 -13.44 -19.64 -7.21
N PRO A 154 -13.60 -20.18 -8.43
CA PRO A 154 -13.31 -19.43 -9.66
C PRO A 154 -14.10 -18.12 -9.78
N GLU A 155 -15.34 -18.10 -9.28
CA GLU A 155 -16.17 -16.89 -9.25
C GLU A 155 -15.63 -15.85 -8.25
N ASP A 156 -15.29 -16.29 -7.04
CA ASP A 156 -14.73 -15.40 -6.01
C ASP A 156 -13.34 -14.89 -6.37
N SER A 157 -12.50 -15.72 -7.01
CA SER A 157 -11.20 -15.32 -7.53
C SER A 157 -11.33 -14.14 -8.49
N LYS A 158 -12.28 -14.18 -9.42
CA LYS A 158 -12.50 -13.06 -10.36
C LYS A 158 -12.92 -11.77 -9.63
N LYS A 159 -13.90 -11.85 -8.72
CA LYS A 159 -14.34 -10.70 -7.91
C LYS A 159 -13.19 -10.14 -7.06
N PHE A 160 -12.37 -11.03 -6.52
CA PHE A 160 -11.22 -10.69 -5.71
C PHE A 160 -10.12 -9.99 -6.53
N GLU A 161 -9.85 -10.44 -7.76
CA GLU A 161 -8.93 -9.76 -8.67
C GLU A 161 -9.40 -8.35 -9.05
N GLU A 162 -10.70 -8.17 -9.33
CA GLU A 162 -11.30 -6.86 -9.61
C GLU A 162 -11.17 -5.93 -8.40
N LEU A 163 -11.46 -6.44 -7.19
CA LEU A 163 -11.26 -5.70 -5.94
C LEU A 163 -9.80 -5.27 -5.74
N LEU A 164 -8.85 -6.19 -5.93
CA LEU A 164 -7.43 -5.88 -5.78
C LEU A 164 -6.98 -4.81 -6.77
N SER A 165 -7.46 -4.87 -8.02
CA SER A 165 -7.19 -3.84 -9.01
C SER A 165 -7.74 -2.49 -8.56
N ALA A 166 -9.00 -2.44 -8.14
CA ALA A 166 -9.66 -1.21 -7.73
C ALA A 166 -8.99 -0.56 -6.50
N LEU A 167 -8.63 -1.36 -5.49
CA LEU A 167 -7.88 -0.89 -4.32
C LEU A 167 -6.48 -0.42 -4.70
N SER A 168 -5.77 -1.15 -5.56
CA SER A 168 -4.42 -0.77 -6.01
C SER A 168 -4.43 0.50 -6.84
N ASP A 169 -5.54 0.78 -7.54
CA ASP A 169 -5.74 1.97 -8.35
C ASP A 169 -6.11 3.21 -7.55
N HIS A 170 -6.49 3.05 -6.28
CA HIS A 170 -6.76 4.15 -5.36
C HIS A 170 -5.47 4.90 -5.00
N ASP A 171 -5.52 6.23 -5.04
CA ASP A 171 -4.33 7.07 -4.89
C ASP A 171 -3.67 6.95 -3.51
N ASP A 172 -4.45 6.92 -2.44
CA ASP A 172 -3.91 6.87 -1.09
C ASP A 172 -3.40 5.46 -0.70
N VAL A 173 -3.86 4.41 -1.38
CA VAL A 173 -3.49 3.01 -1.04
C VAL A 173 -2.04 2.77 -1.44
N GLN A 174 -1.24 2.35 -0.46
CA GLN A 174 0.14 1.93 -0.67
C GLN A 174 0.16 0.45 -1.04
N GLU A 175 -0.26 -0.43 -0.13
CA GLU A 175 -0.20 -1.87 -0.28
C GLU A 175 -1.51 -2.55 0.12
N VAL A 176 -1.78 -3.70 -0.50
CA VAL A 176 -2.92 -4.58 -0.17
C VAL A 176 -2.40 -5.99 0.06
N TYR A 177 -2.59 -6.50 1.27
CA TYR A 177 -2.20 -7.84 1.69
C TYR A 177 -3.44 -8.72 1.82
N SER A 178 -3.32 -9.98 1.42
CA SER A 178 -4.42 -10.95 1.51
C SER A 178 -3.94 -12.36 1.82
N ASN A 179 -4.74 -13.09 2.60
CA ASN A 179 -4.58 -14.53 2.79
C ASN A 179 -5.28 -15.37 1.70
N ALA A 180 -5.89 -14.77 0.69
CA ALA A 180 -6.44 -15.50 -0.44
C ALA A 180 -5.35 -16.23 -1.26
N GLU A 181 -5.70 -17.43 -1.68
CA GLU A 181 -5.06 -18.19 -2.76
C GLU A 181 -6.02 -18.30 -3.94
N MET A 182 -5.64 -17.65 -5.03
CA MET A 182 -6.33 -17.72 -6.31
C MET A 182 -5.84 -18.98 -7.03
N LYS A 183 -6.76 -19.83 -7.46
CA LYS A 183 -6.46 -21.00 -8.31
C LYS A 183 -6.49 -20.63 -9.79
#